data_AF-A0A2S8ZKH1-F1
#
_entry.id   AF-A0A2S8ZKH1-F1
#
_cell.length_a   1.000
_cell.length_b   1.000
_cell.length_c   1.000
_cell.angle_alpha   90.00
_cell.angle_beta   90.00
_cell.angle_gamma   90.00
#
_symmetry.space_group_name_H-M   'P 1'
#
loop_
_entity.id
_entity.type
_entity.pdbx_description
1 polymer ?
#
loop_
_entity_poly.entity_id
_entity_poly.type
_entity_poly.pdbx_seq_one_letter_code
_entity_poly.pdbx_strand_id
1 'polypeptide(L)'
;MASAGPVCGPISSYSRVRILHLVQARPHRTIGELCEATALHPNTVREHLQRLIEGGYVVQATEHRTTRGRPRVLYSAATGAPEASSPVAKQKVDDAARRGDLLRRMLQIESSGLGQQAVYQLDALVEHLEESGFEPVIDEDRLTVELTPCPHAAARPEHRPVLCQVHLGLMQGVLAQAGGPLTARCVRSAARPEECTVELDRVGGSRFAVDDRVGSPTGSAHRTGSRTGSTNAGGSAHGLA
;
A
#
# COMPACT_ATOMS: atom_id res chain seq x y z
N MET A 1 17.50 -5.49 -27.77
CA MET A 1 16.73 -6.61 -27.19
C MET A 1 17.45 -7.06 -25.92
N ALA A 2 17.16 -6.41 -24.80
CA ALA A 2 17.76 -6.77 -23.52
C ALA A 2 16.97 -7.94 -22.93
N SER A 3 17.56 -9.13 -22.95
CA SER A 3 17.05 -10.28 -22.23
C SER A 3 17.38 -10.07 -20.75
N ALA A 4 16.43 -9.50 -20.00
CA ALA A 4 16.48 -9.51 -18.54
C ALA A 4 16.48 -10.98 -18.10
N GLY A 5 17.61 -11.46 -17.56
CA GLY A 5 17.63 -12.74 -16.85
C GLY A 5 16.62 -12.72 -15.70
N PRO A 6 16.10 -13.87 -15.25
CA PRO A 6 15.06 -13.89 -14.23
C PRO A 6 15.60 -13.32 -12.92
N VAL A 7 15.21 -12.08 -12.63
CA VAL A 7 15.44 -11.41 -11.35
C VAL A 7 14.69 -12.25 -10.31
N CYS A 8 15.42 -13.01 -9.50
CA CYS A 8 14.83 -13.88 -8.48
C CYS A 8 14.42 -13.02 -7.28
N GLY A 9 13.42 -12.16 -7.50
CA GLY A 9 12.79 -11.38 -6.47
C GLY A 9 12.15 -12.23 -5.35
N PRO A 10 11.88 -11.63 -4.20
CA PRO A 10 11.28 -12.28 -3.03
C PRO A 10 9.86 -12.85 -3.29
N ILE A 11 9.24 -12.46 -4.39
CA ILE A 11 7.91 -12.86 -4.85
C ILE A 11 7.94 -13.82 -6.05
N SER A 12 9.12 -14.24 -6.52
CA SER A 12 9.26 -15.10 -7.71
C SER A 12 8.67 -16.51 -7.58
N SER A 13 8.06 -16.84 -6.44
CA SER A 13 7.31 -18.09 -6.27
C SER A 13 5.92 -17.79 -5.71
N TYR A 14 4.91 -18.39 -6.31
CA TYR A 14 3.53 -18.29 -5.85
C TYR A 14 3.35 -18.77 -4.40
N SER A 15 4.15 -19.73 -3.94
CA SER A 15 4.15 -20.17 -2.53
C SER A 15 4.52 -19.05 -1.56
N ARG A 16 5.53 -18.23 -1.89
CA ARG A 16 5.92 -17.07 -1.07
C ARG A 16 4.86 -15.99 -1.08
N VAL A 17 4.24 -15.75 -2.23
CA VAL A 17 3.11 -14.82 -2.38
C VAL A 17 1.94 -15.25 -1.48
N ARG A 18 1.58 -16.53 -1.46
CA ARG A 18 0.54 -17.04 -0.56
C ARG A 18 0.89 -16.87 0.91
N ILE A 19 2.13 -17.15 1.31
CA ILE A 19 2.58 -16.93 2.70
C ILE A 19 2.50 -15.45 3.06
N LEU A 20 2.99 -14.55 2.19
CA LEU A 20 2.90 -13.10 2.38
C LEU A 20 1.46 -12.63 2.53
N HIS A 21 0.57 -13.07 1.64
CA HIS A 21 -0.86 -12.76 1.72
C HIS A 21 -1.45 -13.14 3.08
N LEU A 22 -1.12 -14.33 3.61
CA LEU A 22 -1.63 -14.80 4.90
C LEU A 22 -1.14 -13.96 6.09
N VAL A 23 0.14 -13.56 6.10
CA VAL A 23 0.71 -12.75 7.19
C VAL A 23 0.38 -11.27 7.09
N GLN A 24 0.06 -10.76 5.89
CA GLN A 24 -0.50 -9.43 5.68
C GLN A 24 -1.97 -9.37 6.11
N ALA A 25 -2.75 -10.42 5.85
CA ALA A 25 -4.16 -10.49 6.23
C ALA A 25 -4.37 -10.61 7.74
N ARG A 26 -3.46 -11.29 8.46
CA ARG A 26 -3.48 -11.34 9.92
C ARG A 26 -2.06 -11.55 10.46
N PRO A 27 -1.60 -10.70 11.40
CA PRO A 27 -0.29 -10.87 12.02
C PRO A 27 -0.26 -12.10 12.96
N HIS A 28 0.94 -12.42 13.44
CA HIS A 28 1.18 -13.45 14.46
C HIS A 28 0.72 -14.86 14.05
N ARG A 29 1.12 -15.29 12.86
CA ARG A 29 0.86 -16.65 12.36
C ARG A 29 1.94 -17.62 12.81
N THR A 30 1.55 -18.84 13.14
CA THR A 30 2.47 -19.96 13.39
C THR A 30 2.78 -20.71 12.09
N ILE A 31 3.86 -21.50 12.10
CA ILE A 31 4.15 -22.42 10.96
C ILE A 31 3.02 -23.42 10.74
N GLY A 32 2.39 -23.92 11.81
CA GLY A 32 1.26 -24.85 11.69
C GLY A 32 0.12 -24.25 10.88
N GLU A 33 -0.32 -23.04 11.24
CA GLU A 33 -1.38 -22.32 10.50
C GLU A 33 -0.98 -22.05 9.04
N LEU A 34 0.30 -21.74 8.78
CA LEU A 34 0.78 -21.51 7.42
C LEU A 34 0.81 -22.82 6.61
N CYS A 35 1.22 -23.95 7.21
CA CYS A 35 1.17 -25.26 6.56
C CYS A 35 -0.26 -25.66 6.21
N GLU A 36 -1.19 -25.53 7.17
CA GLU A 36 -2.61 -25.85 6.98
C GLU A 36 -3.22 -25.01 5.85
N ALA A 37 -2.97 -23.70 5.84
CA ALA A 37 -3.50 -22.81 4.82
C ALA A 37 -2.84 -23.03 3.45
N THR A 38 -1.54 -23.33 3.40
CA THR A 38 -0.81 -23.45 2.14
C THR A 38 -0.78 -24.86 1.56
N ALA A 39 -1.11 -25.89 2.35
CA ALA A 39 -0.87 -27.30 2.06
C ALA A 39 0.59 -27.64 1.75
N LEU A 40 1.53 -26.82 2.24
CA LEU A 40 2.97 -27.04 2.09
C LEU A 40 3.54 -27.78 3.29
N HIS A 41 4.61 -28.53 3.05
CA HIS A 41 5.35 -29.20 4.10
C HIS A 41 6.04 -28.18 5.04
N PRO A 42 6.14 -28.44 6.37
CA PRO A 42 6.76 -27.53 7.32
C PRO A 42 8.17 -27.05 6.96
N ASN A 43 9.00 -27.91 6.37
CA ASN A 43 10.35 -27.52 5.94
C ASN A 43 10.30 -26.49 4.81
N THR A 44 9.42 -26.69 3.83
CA THR A 44 9.24 -25.75 2.72
C THR A 44 8.72 -24.40 3.19
N VAL A 45 7.76 -24.38 4.14
CA VAL A 45 7.28 -23.14 4.75
C VAL A 45 8.41 -22.41 5.49
N ARG A 46 9.25 -23.12 6.26
CA ARG A 46 10.42 -22.53 6.93
C ARG A 46 11.40 -21.92 5.93
N GLU A 47 11.73 -22.64 4.87
CA GLU A 47 12.64 -22.13 3.83
C GLU A 47 12.08 -20.91 3.08
N HIS A 48 10.76 -20.83 2.88
CA HIS A 48 10.12 -19.66 2.32
C HIS A 48 10.12 -18.48 3.30
N LEU A 49 9.77 -18.71 4.57
CA LEU A 49 9.82 -17.69 5.61
C LEU A 49 11.23 -17.15 5.80
N GLN A 50 12.25 -18.00 5.79
CA GLN A 50 13.64 -17.59 5.92
C GLN A 50 14.03 -16.59 4.83
N ARG A 51 13.72 -16.89 3.55
CA ARG A 51 13.96 -15.96 2.44
C ARG A 51 13.18 -14.65 2.57
N LEU A 52 11.95 -14.71 3.10
CA LEU A 52 11.14 -13.52 3.31
C LEU A 52 11.67 -12.65 4.47
N ILE A 53 12.23 -13.26 5.51
CA ILE A 53 12.89 -12.58 6.63
C ILE A 53 14.21 -11.94 6.17
N GLU A 54 15.02 -12.68 5.41
CA GLU A 54 16.26 -12.18 4.81
C GLU A 54 16.01 -11.04 3.81
N GLY A 55 14.85 -11.05 3.14
CA GLY A 55 14.41 -9.94 2.29
C GLY A 55 13.83 -8.76 3.06
N GLY A 56 13.58 -8.91 4.36
CA GLY A 56 13.00 -7.88 5.22
C GLY A 56 11.47 -7.76 5.17
N TYR A 57 10.77 -8.67 4.52
CA TYR A 57 9.30 -8.62 4.30
C TYR A 57 8.48 -9.25 5.42
N VAL A 58 9.10 -10.14 6.19
CA VAL A 58 8.48 -10.84 7.32
C VAL A 58 9.37 -10.65 8.55
N VAL A 59 8.74 -10.44 9.70
CA VAL A 59 9.39 -10.47 11.00
C VAL A 59 8.94 -11.70 11.78
N GLN A 60 9.81 -12.19 12.65
CA GLN A 60 9.48 -13.26 13.60
C GLN A 60 9.58 -12.74 15.03
N ALA A 61 8.66 -13.18 15.87
CA ALA A 61 8.64 -12.88 17.29
C ALA A 61 8.36 -14.16 18.09
N THR A 62 9.03 -14.31 19.22
CA THR A 62 8.69 -15.36 20.18
C THR A 62 7.43 -14.93 20.94
N GLU A 63 6.45 -15.82 20.99
CA GLU A 63 5.21 -15.65 21.75
C GLU A 63 5.53 -15.34 23.21
N HIS A 64 5.05 -14.20 23.71
CA HIS A 64 5.13 -13.88 25.14
C HIS A 64 4.05 -14.67 25.87
N ARG A 65 4.47 -15.69 26.62
CA ARG A 65 3.59 -16.51 27.46
C ARG A 65 3.83 -16.29 28.94
N THR A 66 2.74 -16.25 29.70
CA THR A 66 2.72 -16.28 31.17
C THR A 66 2.40 -17.67 31.73
N THR A 67 2.25 -18.68 30.88
CA THR A 67 1.84 -20.05 31.23
C THR A 67 2.85 -21.12 30.76
N ARG A 68 2.77 -22.33 31.32
CA ARG A 68 3.71 -23.44 31.06
C ARG A 68 3.55 -24.01 29.64
N GLY A 69 4.66 -24.14 28.90
CA GLY A 69 4.73 -24.72 27.55
C GLY A 69 5.88 -24.09 26.74
N ARG A 70 6.37 -24.75 25.67
CA ARG A 70 7.40 -24.15 24.80
C ARG A 70 6.79 -22.94 24.06
N PRO A 71 7.37 -21.73 24.18
CA PRO A 71 6.91 -20.56 23.44
C PRO A 71 6.90 -20.83 21.93
N ARG A 72 5.84 -20.38 21.25
CA ARG A 72 5.75 -20.52 19.79
C ARG A 72 6.51 -19.38 19.11
N VAL A 73 6.95 -19.61 17.87
CA VAL A 73 7.44 -18.55 17.00
C VAL A 73 6.27 -18.09 16.13
N LEU A 74 6.07 -16.78 16.10
CA LEU A 74 4.99 -16.09 15.39
C LEU A 74 5.59 -15.24 14.28
N TYR A 75 4.95 -15.22 13.12
CA TYR A 75 5.38 -14.53 11.92
C TYR A 75 4.36 -13.46 11.53
N SER A 76 4.84 -12.27 11.19
CA SER A 76 4.03 -11.12 10.77
C SER A 76 4.67 -10.44 9.55
N ALA A 77 3.86 -9.79 8.71
CA ALA A 77 4.39 -8.91 7.68
C ALA A 77 5.16 -7.74 8.30
N ALA A 78 6.22 -7.28 7.64
CA ALA A 78 7.00 -6.12 8.08
C ALA A 78 6.31 -4.81 7.67
N THR A 79 5.36 -4.33 8.49
CA THR A 79 4.51 -3.16 8.16
C THR A 79 5.12 -1.81 8.53
N GLY A 80 6.27 -1.78 9.21
CA GLY A 80 6.86 -0.54 9.72
C GLY A 80 6.32 -0.08 11.06
N ALA A 81 5.25 -0.71 11.58
CA ALA A 81 4.81 -0.51 12.95
C ALA A 81 5.91 -0.95 13.95
N PRO A 82 5.97 -0.38 15.16
CA PRO A 82 7.04 -0.65 16.13
C PRO A 82 7.31 -2.15 16.38
N GLU A 83 6.25 -2.94 16.52
CA GLU A 83 6.27 -4.40 16.74
C GLU A 83 6.42 -5.23 15.45
N ALA A 84 6.33 -4.58 14.29
CA ALA A 84 6.40 -5.18 12.95
C ALA A 84 7.46 -4.49 12.07
N SER A 85 8.49 -3.93 12.70
CA SER A 85 9.61 -3.29 12.02
C SER A 85 10.73 -4.29 11.77
N SER A 86 11.20 -4.37 10.53
CA SER A 86 12.28 -5.27 10.14
C SER A 86 13.60 -4.50 10.11
N PRO A 87 14.63 -4.94 10.85
CA PRO A 87 15.96 -4.31 10.79
C PRO A 87 16.55 -4.34 9.37
N VAL A 88 16.29 -5.41 8.62
CA VAL A 88 16.72 -5.53 7.22
C VAL A 88 16.01 -4.51 6.35
N ALA A 89 14.69 -4.34 6.51
CA ALA A 89 13.93 -3.35 5.74
C ALA A 89 14.39 -1.93 6.07
N LYS A 90 14.65 -1.62 7.34
CA LYS A 90 15.22 -0.33 7.76
C LYS A 90 16.58 -0.06 7.14
N GLN A 91 17.48 -1.06 7.17
CA GLN A 91 18.78 -0.92 6.54
C GLN A 91 18.65 -0.65 5.03
N LYS A 92 17.78 -1.37 4.33
CA LYS A 92 17.51 -1.14 2.89
C LYS A 92 17.01 0.27 2.62
N VAL A 93 16.06 0.76 3.42
CA VAL A 93 15.56 2.13 3.36
C VAL A 93 16.70 3.14 3.52
N ASP A 94 17.55 2.96 4.53
CA ASP A 94 18.65 3.87 4.79
C ASP A 94 19.67 3.84 3.63
N ASP A 95 19.93 2.66 3.06
CA ASP A 95 20.82 2.48 1.91
C ASP A 95 20.26 3.18 0.67
N ALA A 96 18.96 3.04 0.43
CA ALA A 96 18.24 3.69 -0.66
C ALA A 96 18.34 5.21 -0.58
N ALA A 97 18.04 5.79 0.58
CA ALA A 97 18.12 7.23 0.81
C ALA A 97 19.54 7.76 0.57
N ARG A 98 20.57 7.06 1.09
CA ARG A 98 21.98 7.47 0.89
C ARG A 98 22.38 7.42 -0.58
N ARG A 99 21.94 6.39 -1.32
CA ARG A 99 22.24 6.24 -2.75
C ARG A 99 21.50 7.30 -3.57
N GLY A 100 20.22 7.52 -3.31
CA GLY A 100 19.42 8.56 -3.95
C GLY A 100 20.04 9.94 -3.76
N ASP A 101 20.49 10.25 -2.55
CA ASP A 101 21.19 11.50 -2.25
C ASP A 101 22.50 11.67 -3.02
N LEU A 102 23.27 10.59 -3.17
CA LEU A 102 24.48 10.60 -3.97
C LEU A 102 24.16 10.87 -5.46
N LEU A 103 23.17 10.16 -6.01
CA LEU A 103 22.76 10.29 -7.40
C LEU A 103 22.24 11.70 -7.71
N ARG A 104 21.36 12.25 -6.87
CA ARG A 104 20.85 13.63 -7.03
C ARG A 104 21.98 14.66 -7.04
N ARG A 105 22.97 14.53 -6.16
CA ARG A 105 24.16 15.40 -6.15
C ARG A 105 25.01 15.27 -7.41
N MET A 106 25.25 14.04 -7.87
CA MET A 106 26.08 13.78 -9.06
C MET A 106 25.41 14.28 -10.34
N LEU A 107 24.09 14.10 -10.46
CA LEU A 107 23.30 14.46 -11.64
C LEU A 107 22.74 15.89 -11.58
N GLN A 108 23.02 16.64 -10.50
CA GLN A 108 22.50 18.00 -10.28
C GLN A 108 20.98 18.09 -10.42
N ILE A 109 20.27 17.07 -9.94
CA ILE A 109 18.80 17.01 -9.98
C ILE A 109 18.24 17.98 -8.94
N GLU A 110 17.28 18.81 -9.35
CA GLU A 110 16.64 19.77 -8.46
C GLU A 110 15.86 19.09 -7.32
N SER A 111 15.66 19.83 -6.23
CA SER A 111 14.92 19.34 -5.08
C SER A 111 13.43 19.17 -5.42
N SER A 112 12.90 17.98 -5.19
CA SER A 112 11.47 17.70 -5.25
C SER A 112 10.66 18.61 -4.32
N GLY A 113 9.50 19.07 -4.80
CA GLY A 113 8.51 19.80 -4.00
C GLY A 113 7.82 18.93 -2.93
N LEU A 114 8.08 17.62 -2.90
CA LEU A 114 7.47 16.70 -1.95
C LEU A 114 8.05 16.80 -0.52
N GLY A 115 9.27 17.34 -0.41
CA GLY A 115 10.05 17.38 0.82
C GLY A 115 10.90 16.12 1.02
N GLN A 116 11.98 16.25 1.79
CA GLN A 116 13.04 15.23 1.89
C GLN A 116 12.56 13.86 2.36
N GLN A 117 11.65 13.81 3.35
CA GLN A 117 11.12 12.53 3.85
C GLN A 117 10.31 11.76 2.79
N ALA A 118 9.55 12.48 1.96
CA ALA A 118 8.81 11.87 0.86
C ALA A 118 9.75 11.38 -0.24
N VAL A 119 10.81 12.13 -0.53
CA VAL A 119 11.86 11.71 -1.49
C VAL A 119 12.54 10.43 -1.02
N TYR A 120 12.91 10.32 0.27
CA TYR A 120 13.52 9.10 0.81
C TYR A 120 12.59 7.89 0.78
N GLN A 121 11.29 8.11 0.99
CA GLN A 121 10.28 7.07 0.79
C GLN A 121 10.22 6.60 -0.66
N LEU A 122 10.27 7.52 -1.63
CA LEU A 122 10.27 7.18 -3.05
C LEU A 122 11.57 6.47 -3.45
N ASP A 123 12.73 6.90 -2.95
CA ASP A 123 14.02 6.22 -3.18
C ASP A 123 13.94 4.75 -2.73
N ALA A 124 13.43 4.50 -1.51
CA ALA A 124 13.27 3.15 -0.99
C ALA A 124 12.24 2.33 -1.78
N LEU A 125 11.15 2.95 -2.21
CA LEU A 125 10.12 2.30 -3.02
C LEU A 125 10.64 1.91 -4.40
N VAL A 126 11.35 2.81 -5.07
CA VAL A 126 11.96 2.58 -6.40
C VAL A 126 12.95 1.42 -6.32
N GLU A 127 13.88 1.44 -5.37
CA GLU A 127 14.85 0.34 -5.23
C GLU A 127 14.16 -1.00 -4.96
N HIS A 128 13.12 -1.03 -4.10
CA HIS A 128 12.35 -2.25 -3.87
C HIS A 128 11.66 -2.78 -5.15
N LEU A 129 11.10 -1.89 -5.96
CA LEU A 129 10.42 -2.24 -7.20
C LEU A 129 11.42 -2.74 -8.25
N GLU A 130 12.57 -2.09 -8.38
CA GLU A 130 13.67 -2.51 -9.25
C GLU A 130 14.22 -3.90 -8.84
N GLU A 131 14.44 -4.13 -7.54
CA GLU A 131 14.81 -5.46 -7.02
C GLU A 131 13.76 -6.54 -7.34
N SER A 132 12.49 -6.13 -7.47
CA SER A 132 11.37 -7.00 -7.82
C SER A 132 11.21 -7.20 -9.34
N GLY A 133 12.03 -6.53 -10.14
CA GLY A 133 12.05 -6.64 -11.60
C GLY A 133 11.15 -5.65 -12.34
N PHE A 134 10.73 -4.56 -11.68
CA PHE A 134 9.99 -3.47 -12.30
C PHE A 134 10.92 -2.34 -12.74
N GLU A 135 10.47 -1.54 -13.70
CA GLU A 135 11.09 -0.27 -14.06
C GLU A 135 10.09 0.85 -13.69
N PRO A 136 10.12 1.35 -12.44
CA PRO A 136 9.10 2.27 -11.95
C PRO A 136 9.27 3.68 -12.53
N VAL A 137 8.16 4.28 -12.98
CA VAL A 137 8.11 5.69 -13.35
C VAL A 137 7.24 6.44 -12.33
N ILE A 138 7.83 7.44 -11.66
CA ILE A 138 7.17 8.22 -10.62
C ILE A 138 6.67 9.54 -11.20
N ASP A 139 5.39 9.82 -11.00
CA ASP A 139 4.79 11.14 -11.20
C ASP A 139 4.55 11.76 -9.81
N GLU A 140 5.39 12.72 -9.43
CA GLU A 140 5.34 13.38 -8.13
C GLU A 140 4.14 14.33 -7.99
N ASP A 141 3.64 14.88 -9.10
CA ASP A 141 2.51 15.81 -9.10
C ASP A 141 1.18 15.07 -8.90
N ARG A 142 1.02 13.95 -9.62
CA ARG A 142 -0.16 13.09 -9.53
C ARG A 142 -0.07 12.06 -8.41
N LEU A 143 1.10 11.91 -7.80
CA LEU A 143 1.41 10.89 -6.80
C LEU A 143 1.07 9.49 -7.33
N THR A 144 1.61 9.14 -8.50
CA THR A 144 1.41 7.83 -9.12
C THR A 144 2.73 7.13 -9.44
N VAL A 145 2.71 5.80 -9.36
CA VAL A 145 3.82 4.93 -9.77
C VAL A 145 3.33 4.07 -10.93
N GLU A 146 3.90 4.26 -12.11
CA GLU A 146 3.64 3.42 -13.28
C GLU A 146 4.63 2.27 -13.33
N LEU A 147 4.10 1.06 -13.56
CA LEU A 147 4.80 -0.22 -13.50
C LEU A 147 4.53 -1.05 -14.78
N THR A 148 4.25 -0.38 -15.88
CA THR A 148 3.89 -0.99 -17.16
C THR A 148 5.15 -1.25 -18.00
N PRO A 149 5.36 -2.46 -18.53
CA PRO A 149 4.51 -3.66 -18.42
C PRO A 149 4.72 -4.40 -17.09
N CYS A 150 3.63 -4.84 -16.47
CA CYS A 150 3.69 -5.66 -15.26
C CYS A 150 4.44 -6.99 -15.54
N PRO A 151 5.57 -7.29 -14.86
CA PRO A 151 6.30 -8.56 -15.03
C PRO A 151 5.44 -9.79 -14.69
N HIS A 152 4.38 -9.60 -13.92
CA HIS A 152 3.43 -10.64 -13.53
C HIS A 152 2.17 -10.69 -14.41
N ALA A 153 2.10 -9.94 -15.51
CA ALA A 153 0.96 -9.96 -16.44
C ALA A 153 0.68 -11.39 -16.96
N ALA A 154 1.75 -12.13 -17.26
CA ALA A 154 1.70 -13.52 -17.73
C ALA A 154 1.39 -14.55 -16.63
N ALA A 155 1.27 -14.14 -15.36
CA ALA A 155 0.82 -15.04 -14.31
C ALA A 155 -0.62 -15.51 -14.57
N ARG A 156 -0.97 -16.66 -13.99
CA ARG A 156 -2.32 -17.22 -14.14
C ARG A 156 -3.38 -16.21 -13.66
N PRO A 157 -4.48 -15.99 -14.41
CA PRO A 157 -5.49 -14.99 -14.05
C PRO A 157 -6.04 -15.15 -12.63
N GLU A 158 -6.23 -16.38 -12.15
CA GLU A 158 -6.72 -16.69 -10.81
C GLU A 158 -5.76 -16.29 -9.68
N HIS A 159 -4.46 -16.17 -9.97
CA HIS A 159 -3.44 -15.79 -9.00
C HIS A 159 -3.23 -14.27 -8.93
N ARG A 160 -3.60 -13.55 -9.99
CA ARG A 160 -3.30 -12.13 -10.16
C ARG A 160 -3.89 -11.23 -9.07
N PRO A 161 -5.16 -11.39 -8.62
CA PRO A 161 -5.70 -10.55 -7.55
C PRO A 161 -4.88 -10.64 -6.26
N VAL A 162 -4.44 -11.86 -5.89
CA VAL A 162 -3.61 -12.10 -4.70
C VAL A 162 -2.21 -11.49 -4.89
N LEU A 163 -1.61 -11.63 -6.07
CA LEU A 163 -0.32 -11.02 -6.40
C LEU A 163 -0.39 -9.49 -6.23
N CYS A 164 -1.34 -8.83 -6.88
CA CYS A 164 -1.50 -7.38 -6.82
C CYS A 164 -1.72 -6.90 -5.37
N GLN A 165 -2.54 -7.61 -4.59
CA GLN A 165 -2.76 -7.28 -3.19
C GLN A 165 -1.48 -7.41 -2.36
N VAL A 166 -0.71 -8.48 -2.55
CA VAL A 166 0.56 -8.69 -1.85
C VAL A 166 1.54 -7.57 -2.16
N HIS A 167 1.69 -7.23 -3.44
CA HIS A 167 2.55 -6.12 -3.88
C HIS A 167 2.17 -4.81 -3.24
N LEU A 168 0.88 -4.45 -3.26
CA LEU A 168 0.42 -3.23 -2.61
C LEU A 168 0.80 -3.21 -1.13
N GLY A 169 0.63 -4.34 -0.42
CA GLY A 169 1.04 -4.46 0.97
C GLY A 169 2.55 -4.35 1.20
N LEU A 170 3.37 -4.84 0.26
CA LEU A 170 4.83 -4.68 0.32
C LEU A 170 5.23 -3.20 0.11
N MET A 171 4.64 -2.53 -0.88
CA MET A 171 4.87 -1.10 -1.14
C MET A 171 4.48 -0.25 0.08
N GLN A 172 3.32 -0.54 0.69
CA GLN A 172 2.89 0.09 1.94
C GLN A 172 3.90 -0.14 3.07
N GLY A 173 4.39 -1.37 3.22
CA GLY A 173 5.41 -1.70 4.22
C GLY A 173 6.72 -0.93 4.01
N VAL A 174 7.24 -0.87 2.78
CA VAL A 174 8.46 -0.13 2.45
C VAL A 174 8.31 1.37 2.77
N LEU A 175 7.23 1.98 2.29
CA LEU A 175 6.94 3.39 2.57
C LEU A 175 6.82 3.67 4.07
N ALA A 176 6.17 2.79 4.82
CA ALA A 176 6.01 2.92 6.26
C ALA A 176 7.34 2.76 7.02
N GLN A 177 8.21 1.82 6.64
CA GLN A 177 9.54 1.64 7.24
C GLN A 177 10.44 2.87 7.01
N ALA A 178 10.25 3.57 5.88
CA ALA A 178 10.93 4.82 5.56
C ALA A 178 10.43 6.04 6.36
N GLY A 179 9.26 5.96 7.01
CA GLY A 179 8.84 6.94 8.02
C GLY A 179 8.48 8.32 7.48
N GLY A 180 8.08 8.44 6.21
CA GLY A 180 7.64 9.69 5.58
C GLY A 180 6.13 9.80 5.38
N PRO A 181 5.65 10.84 4.67
CA PRO A 181 4.23 11.16 4.55
C PRO A 181 3.47 10.36 3.50
N LEU A 182 4.12 9.56 2.65
CA LEU A 182 3.47 8.83 1.56
C LEU A 182 2.99 7.44 2.00
N THR A 183 1.87 7.01 1.43
CA THR A 183 1.38 5.63 1.51
C THR A 183 0.86 5.18 0.15
N ALA A 184 1.00 3.89 -0.18
CA ALA A 184 0.41 3.33 -1.38
C ALA A 184 -1.07 2.99 -1.12
N ARG A 185 -1.97 3.64 -1.86
CA ARG A 185 -3.42 3.58 -1.63
C ARG A 185 -4.05 2.37 -2.31
N CYS A 186 -3.89 2.26 -3.63
CA CYS A 186 -4.47 1.19 -4.42
C CYS A 186 -3.77 1.05 -5.77
N VAL A 187 -3.97 -0.11 -6.40
CA VAL A 187 -3.69 -0.31 -7.83
C VAL A 187 -4.92 0.13 -8.62
N ARG A 188 -4.74 0.97 -9.64
CA ARG A 188 -5.82 1.40 -10.52
C ARG A 188 -6.42 0.21 -11.26
N SER A 189 -7.72 0.32 -11.58
CA SER A 189 -8.34 -0.63 -12.50
C SER A 189 -7.70 -0.47 -13.87
N ALA A 190 -7.12 -1.56 -14.37
CA ALA A 190 -6.44 -1.63 -15.65
C ALA A 190 -7.35 -2.27 -16.70
N ALA A 191 -7.27 -1.79 -17.95
CA ALA A 191 -8.00 -2.41 -19.05
C ALA A 191 -7.27 -3.66 -19.55
N ARG A 192 -5.93 -3.67 -19.43
CA ARG A 192 -5.09 -4.81 -19.83
C ARG A 192 -4.22 -5.35 -18.68
N PRO A 193 -3.87 -6.65 -18.66
CA PRO A 193 -3.07 -7.25 -17.58
C PRO A 193 -1.65 -6.69 -17.41
N GLU A 194 -1.07 -6.11 -18.45
CA GLU A 194 0.24 -5.46 -18.46
C GLU A 194 0.23 -4.05 -17.89
N GLU A 195 -0.93 -3.39 -17.87
CA GLU A 195 -1.08 -2.04 -17.35
C GLU A 195 -1.13 -2.11 -15.82
N CYS A 196 -0.20 -1.42 -15.15
CA CYS A 196 -0.16 -1.36 -13.69
C CYS A 196 0.21 0.05 -13.24
N THR A 197 -0.72 0.73 -12.60
CA THR A 197 -0.48 2.05 -12.00
C THR A 197 -0.94 2.02 -10.56
N VAL A 198 -0.05 2.41 -9.65
CA VAL A 198 -0.34 2.51 -8.22
C VAL A 198 -0.54 3.97 -7.85
N GLU A 199 -1.60 4.27 -7.13
CA GLU A 199 -1.83 5.58 -6.54
C GLU A 199 -1.18 5.66 -5.18
N LEU A 200 -0.47 6.76 -4.93
CA LEU A 200 0.03 7.15 -3.62
C LEU A 200 -0.89 8.21 -3.01
N ASP A 201 -0.92 8.28 -1.69
CA ASP A 201 -1.64 9.30 -0.93
C ASP A 201 -0.71 9.87 0.15
N ARG A 202 -1.02 11.07 0.64
CA ARG A 202 -0.30 11.67 1.77
C ARG A 202 -1.02 11.40 3.09
N VAL A 203 -0.37 10.65 3.97
CA VAL A 203 -0.81 10.43 5.35
C VAL A 203 -0.75 11.76 6.09
N GLY A 204 -1.92 12.31 6.45
CA GLY A 204 -2.05 13.61 7.13
C GLY A 204 -2.30 14.81 6.21
N GLY A 205 -2.43 14.60 4.90
CA GLY A 205 -2.89 15.64 3.97
C GLY A 205 -4.41 15.60 3.82
N SER A 206 -5.11 16.56 4.41
CA SER A 206 -6.48 16.89 3.98
C SER A 206 -6.48 17.06 2.46
N ARG A 207 -7.22 16.22 1.75
CA ARG A 207 -7.61 16.48 0.36
C ARG A 207 -8.29 17.84 0.33
N PHE A 208 -7.60 18.88 -0.12
CA PHE A 208 -8.30 20.02 -0.70
C PHE A 208 -8.91 19.51 -2.00
N ALA A 209 -10.21 19.21 -1.92
CA ALA A 209 -11.04 18.93 -3.06
C ALA A 209 -11.04 20.18 -3.95
N VAL A 210 -10.46 20.07 -5.15
CA VAL A 210 -10.93 20.84 -6.29
C VAL A 210 -11.94 19.94 -7.00
N ASP A 211 -13.16 19.95 -6.48
CA ASP A 211 -14.34 19.45 -7.20
C ASP A 211 -14.81 20.59 -8.11
N ASP A 212 -14.28 20.59 -9.33
CA ASP A 212 -14.66 21.53 -10.38
C ASP A 212 -16.03 21.09 -10.94
N ARG A 213 -17.10 21.39 -10.19
CA ARG A 213 -18.47 21.25 -10.68
C ARG A 213 -18.89 22.49 -11.45
N VAL A 214 -18.82 22.34 -12.76
CA VAL A 214 -19.79 22.79 -13.77
C VAL A 214 -21.11 23.33 -13.20
N GLY A 215 -21.37 24.61 -13.46
CA GLY A 215 -22.55 25.04 -14.23
C GLY A 215 -23.90 25.28 -13.53
N SER A 216 -24.20 26.58 -13.33
CA SER A 216 -25.47 27.27 -13.64
C SER A 216 -26.67 27.16 -12.67
N PRO A 217 -27.70 28.04 -12.75
CA PRO A 217 -27.77 29.41 -13.26
C PRO A 217 -28.28 30.43 -12.22
N THR A 218 -28.17 31.70 -12.58
CA THR A 218 -28.72 32.89 -11.91
C THR A 218 -30.26 32.86 -11.86
N GLY A 219 -30.81 32.91 -10.64
CA GLY A 219 -32.23 33.12 -10.37
C GLY A 219 -32.42 34.33 -9.45
N SER A 220 -32.65 35.50 -10.03
CA SER A 220 -33.04 36.73 -9.36
C SER A 220 -34.49 36.62 -8.86
N ALA A 221 -34.71 36.82 -7.56
CA ALA A 221 -36.04 37.10 -7.02
C ALA A 221 -35.95 38.16 -5.92
N HIS A 222 -36.29 39.38 -6.35
CA HIS A 222 -36.51 40.57 -5.55
C HIS A 222 -37.51 40.30 -4.41
N ARG A 223 -37.12 40.68 -3.19
CA ARG A 223 -37.98 40.67 -2.00
C ARG A 223 -38.44 42.10 -1.73
N THR A 224 -39.73 42.37 -1.87
CA THR A 224 -40.39 43.57 -1.29
C THR A 224 -41.64 43.13 -0.56
N GLY A 225 -41.79 43.63 0.67
CA GLY A 225 -42.89 43.27 1.57
C GLY A 225 -44.06 44.24 1.51
N SER A 226 -45.21 43.78 2.01
CA SER A 226 -46.22 44.52 2.80
C SER A 226 -47.42 43.58 3.00
N ARG A 227 -47.77 43.18 4.22
CA ARG A 227 -48.60 43.84 5.25
C ARG A 227 -50.12 43.70 5.00
N THR A 228 -50.81 43.21 6.05
CA THR A 228 -52.23 43.41 6.47
C THR A 228 -53.29 42.33 6.19
N GLY A 229 -54.14 42.12 7.23
CA GLY A 229 -55.51 41.54 7.19
C GLY A 229 -55.60 40.04 7.52
N SER A 230 -55.91 39.56 8.73
CA SER A 230 -57.16 39.65 9.52
C SER A 230 -58.21 38.56 9.21
N THR A 231 -58.69 37.90 10.29
CA THR A 231 -59.88 37.02 10.46
C THR A 231 -59.90 35.66 9.75
N ASN A 232 -60.54 34.57 10.24
CA ASN A 232 -61.06 34.08 11.53
C ASN A 232 -61.62 32.65 11.24
N ALA A 233 -61.78 31.81 12.26
CA ALA A 233 -62.52 30.52 12.28
C ALA A 233 -61.96 29.37 11.41
N GLY A 234 -61.95 28.09 11.81
CA GLY A 234 -62.46 27.39 12.98
C GLY A 234 -62.53 25.89 12.64
N GLY A 235 -62.39 25.01 13.63
CA GLY A 235 -63.00 23.67 13.55
C GLY A 235 -62.10 22.46 13.78
N SER A 236 -62.40 21.78 14.89
CA SER A 236 -61.90 20.48 15.36
C SER A 236 -62.41 19.28 14.55
N ALA A 237 -61.62 18.21 14.48
CA ALA A 237 -62.00 16.77 14.54
C ALA A 237 -60.66 15.96 14.59
N HIS A 238 -60.27 15.24 15.63
CA HIS A 238 -60.77 14.00 16.26
C HIS A 238 -60.93 12.77 15.33
N GLY A 239 -60.22 11.68 15.69
CA GLY A 239 -60.32 10.29 15.16
C GLY A 239 -58.94 9.76 14.75
N LEU A 240 -58.14 9.02 15.53
CA LEU A 240 -58.32 7.69 16.16
C LEU A 240 -58.84 6.62 15.19
N ALA A 241 -57.92 5.84 14.62
CA ALA A 241 -57.84 4.37 14.68
C ALA A 241 -56.62 3.89 13.87
#